data_AF-A0A843LLJ3-F1
#
_entry.id   AF-A0A843LLJ3-F1
#
_cell.length_a   1.000
_cell.length_b   1.000
_cell.length_c   1.000
_cell.angle_alpha   90.00
_cell.angle_beta   90.00
_cell.angle_gamma   90.00
#
_symmetry.space_group_name_H-M   'P 1'
#
loop_
_entity.id
_entity.type
_entity.pdbx_description
1 polymer ?
#
loop_
_entity_poly.entity_id
_entity_poly.type
_entity_poly.pdbx_seq_one_letter_code
_entity_poly.pdbx_strand_id
1 'polypeptide(L)'
;MRNTAKKLQGFTLMEMLIVLSIVIILSAVGISGFNSINETFTANENAELVKQDIESARLKAMNMGKESEETWVYGFGIDFRNADSGNRQNGNYRMYKWCSPVKNFGDTHILEGTSYDLTRAKLPNLYSGVGIGENVANVKLCGTSEIYKNGSIPASCGSSGYLEGCLENTTNLSAVFGEDLSLLNRFDGQVVLLNLKEDNNPPSFVLFESLTGKAIIYGRDGQVLNYDEDGTFNADDFVPLDIILRRKSGDTFDMISVYPLSGEIIHHVYGPKDIKENPSECEGNLSCFTFSGNKYERYGIDDEIKSYRD
;
A
#
# COMPACT_ATOMS: atom_id res chain seq x y z
N MET A 1 -55.82 -1.35 -56.43
CA MET A 1 -54.67 -1.24 -55.51
C MET A 1 -53.46 -0.76 -56.30
N ARG A 2 -52.99 0.46 -56.05
CA ARG A 2 -51.88 1.09 -56.79
C ARG A 2 -50.60 0.82 -56.01
N ASN A 3 -49.76 -0.10 -56.48
CA ASN A 3 -48.44 -0.34 -55.89
C ASN A 3 -47.53 0.84 -56.29
N THR A 4 -47.37 1.81 -55.39
CA THR A 4 -46.33 2.82 -55.47
C THR A 4 -45.00 2.16 -55.16
N ALA A 5 -44.28 1.72 -56.21
CA ALA A 5 -42.88 1.35 -56.08
C ALA A 5 -42.10 2.57 -55.59
N LYS A 6 -41.66 2.56 -54.33
CA LYS A 6 -40.74 3.56 -53.80
C LYS A 6 -39.46 3.50 -54.63
N LYS A 7 -39.18 4.56 -55.41
CA LYS A 7 -37.86 4.77 -56.01
C LYS A 7 -36.85 4.88 -54.86
N LEU A 8 -36.00 3.87 -54.70
CA LEU A 8 -34.78 4.00 -53.91
C LEU A 8 -33.89 5.02 -54.63
N GLN A 9 -33.78 6.23 -54.08
CA GLN A 9 -32.74 7.17 -54.49
C GLN A 9 -31.40 6.51 -54.17
N GLY A 10 -30.66 6.11 -55.20
CA GLY A 10 -29.30 5.61 -55.03
C GLY A 10 -28.40 6.76 -54.59
N PHE A 11 -27.72 6.59 -53.46
CA PHE A 11 -26.69 7.53 -53.00
C PHE A 11 -25.54 7.55 -54.03
N THR A 12 -24.97 8.73 -54.25
CA THR A 12 -23.82 8.84 -55.14
C THR A 12 -22.58 8.24 -54.48
N LEU A 13 -21.67 7.68 -55.28
CA LEU A 13 -20.43 7.08 -54.77
C LEU A 13 -19.60 8.09 -53.97
N MET A 14 -19.63 9.37 -54.37
CA MET A 14 -18.96 10.47 -53.68
C MET A 14 -19.57 10.73 -52.29
N GLU A 15 -20.89 10.68 -52.17
CA GLU A 15 -21.60 10.89 -50.90
C GLU A 15 -21.28 9.77 -49.89
N MET A 16 -21.24 8.52 -50.35
CA MET A 16 -20.79 7.38 -49.53
C MET A 16 -19.33 7.51 -49.10
N LEU A 17 -18.44 8.04 -49.95
CA LEU A 17 -17.04 8.30 -49.61
C LEU A 17 -16.90 9.37 -48.51
N ILE A 18 -17.66 10.46 -48.62
CA ILE A 18 -17.64 11.55 -47.63
C ILE A 18 -18.14 11.02 -46.28
N VAL A 19 -19.26 10.31 -46.25
CA VAL A 19 -19.82 9.74 -45.01
C VAL A 19 -18.83 8.78 -44.36
N LEU A 20 -18.21 7.87 -45.13
CA LEU A 20 -17.20 6.95 -44.59
C LEU A 20 -15.99 7.69 -44.02
N SER A 21 -15.52 8.75 -44.68
CA SER A 21 -14.40 9.55 -44.19
C SER A 21 -14.70 10.23 -42.84
N ILE A 22 -15.91 10.78 -42.69
CA ILE A 22 -16.36 11.41 -41.44
C ILE A 22 -16.48 10.34 -40.33
N VAL A 23 -17.05 9.18 -40.63
CA VAL A 23 -17.19 8.08 -39.65
C VAL A 23 -15.83 7.59 -39.17
N ILE A 24 -14.83 7.46 -40.05
CA ILE A 24 -13.48 7.04 -39.66
C ILE A 24 -12.85 8.06 -38.71
N ILE A 25 -12.94 9.35 -39.04
CA ILE A 25 -12.39 10.43 -38.20
C ILE A 25 -13.09 10.45 -36.83
N LEU A 26 -14.43 10.42 -36.81
CA LEU A 26 -15.20 10.41 -35.57
C LEU A 26 -14.94 9.15 -34.73
N SER A 27 -14.78 8.00 -35.36
CA SER A 27 -14.47 6.73 -34.65
C SER A 27 -13.08 6.80 -34.02
N ALA A 28 -12.07 7.31 -34.72
CA ALA A 28 -10.72 7.44 -34.18
C ALA A 28 -10.68 8.36 -32.94
N VAL A 29 -11.32 9.54 -33.03
CA VAL A 29 -11.41 10.48 -31.89
C VAL A 29 -12.24 9.88 -30.75
N GLY A 30 -13.38 9.26 -31.06
CA GLY A 30 -14.27 8.63 -30.08
C GLY A 30 -13.59 7.51 -29.29
N ILE A 31 -12.82 6.65 -29.95
CA ILE A 31 -12.07 5.56 -29.29
C ILE A 31 -10.98 6.12 -28.38
N SER A 32 -10.24 7.15 -28.82
CA SER A 32 -9.19 7.76 -27.99
C SER A 32 -9.75 8.42 -26.72
N GLY A 33 -10.87 9.14 -26.82
CA GLY A 33 -11.55 9.73 -25.67
C GLY A 33 -12.13 8.68 -24.73
N PHE A 34 -12.73 7.62 -25.27
CA PHE A 34 -13.28 6.52 -24.46
C PHE A 34 -12.19 5.80 -23.65
N ASN A 35 -11.04 5.52 -24.26
CA ASN A 35 -9.91 4.89 -23.57
C ASN A 35 -9.39 5.75 -22.40
N SER A 36 -9.25 7.06 -22.60
CA SER A 36 -8.81 7.98 -21.55
C SER A 36 -9.79 8.05 -20.36
N ILE A 37 -11.11 8.07 -20.64
CA ILE A 37 -12.14 8.03 -19.60
C ILE A 37 -12.08 6.71 -18.84
N ASN A 38 -11.98 5.58 -19.55
CA ASN A 38 -11.90 4.26 -18.93
C ASN A 38 -10.66 4.09 -18.06
N GLU A 39 -9.50 4.59 -18.50
CA GLU A 39 -8.27 4.61 -17.70
C GLU A 39 -8.42 5.42 -16.42
N THR A 40 -9.03 6.62 -16.50
CA THR A 40 -9.29 7.46 -15.33
C THR A 40 -10.24 6.77 -14.35
N PHE A 41 -11.32 6.18 -14.86
CA PHE A 41 -12.28 5.43 -14.05
C PHE A 41 -11.61 4.25 -13.33
N THR A 42 -10.82 3.46 -14.07
CA THR A 42 -10.13 2.29 -13.49
C THR A 42 -9.07 2.71 -12.47
N ALA A 43 -8.33 3.80 -12.71
CA ALA A 43 -7.34 4.32 -11.76
C ALA A 43 -8.00 4.77 -10.45
N ASN A 44 -9.11 5.51 -10.55
CA ASN A 44 -9.86 5.97 -9.38
C ASN A 44 -10.47 4.79 -8.60
N GLU A 45 -11.02 3.79 -9.30
CA GLU A 45 -11.61 2.60 -8.67
C GLU A 45 -10.53 1.77 -7.95
N ASN A 46 -9.36 1.60 -8.56
CA ASN A 46 -8.21 0.96 -7.92
C ASN A 46 -7.70 1.73 -6.71
N ALA A 47 -7.65 3.06 -6.78
CA ALA A 47 -7.27 3.86 -5.63
C ALA A 47 -8.24 3.65 -4.47
N GLU A 48 -9.53 3.60 -4.77
CA GLU A 48 -10.57 3.36 -3.77
C GLU A 48 -10.52 1.94 -3.19
N LEU A 49 -10.26 0.92 -4.01
CA LEU A 49 -10.05 -0.46 -3.52
C LEU A 49 -8.87 -0.54 -2.55
N VAL A 50 -7.71 0.04 -2.91
CA VAL A 50 -6.53 0.05 -2.02
C VAL A 50 -6.84 0.74 -0.69
N LYS A 51 -7.52 1.89 -0.73
CA LYS A 51 -7.94 2.60 0.49
C LYS A 51 -8.87 1.75 1.35
N GLN A 52 -9.90 1.15 0.75
CA GLN A 52 -10.85 0.28 1.44
C GLN A 52 -10.18 -0.94 2.06
N ASP A 53 -9.20 -1.54 1.38
CA ASP A 53 -8.45 -2.68 1.89
C ASP A 53 -7.58 -2.31 3.09
N ILE A 54 -6.93 -1.14 3.04
CA ILE A 54 -6.14 -0.61 4.16
C ILE A 54 -7.06 -0.31 5.37
N GLU A 55 -8.21 0.33 5.15
CA GLU A 55 -9.19 0.55 6.22
C GLU A 55 -9.76 -0.75 6.77
N SER A 56 -10.01 -1.75 5.92
CA SER A 56 -10.42 -3.09 6.34
C SER A 56 -9.37 -3.73 7.25
N ALA A 57 -8.09 -3.65 6.89
CA ALA A 57 -6.99 -4.14 7.74
C ALA A 57 -6.97 -3.43 9.10
N ARG A 58 -7.16 -2.11 9.13
CA ARG A 58 -7.24 -1.32 10.36
C ARG A 58 -8.42 -1.74 11.23
N LEU A 59 -9.62 -1.83 10.65
CA LEU A 59 -10.83 -2.25 11.35
C LEU A 59 -10.72 -3.68 11.90
N LYS A 60 -10.07 -4.59 11.17
CA LYS A 60 -9.79 -5.95 11.65
C LYS A 60 -8.86 -5.96 12.86
N ALA A 61 -7.81 -5.13 12.87
CA ALA A 61 -6.93 -5.00 14.01
C ALA A 61 -7.65 -4.47 15.26
N MET A 62 -8.50 -3.47 15.09
CA MET A 62 -9.26 -2.89 16.20
C MET A 62 -10.37 -3.82 16.72
N ASN A 63 -10.93 -4.66 15.86
CA ASN A 63 -12.00 -5.61 16.21
C ASN A 63 -11.48 -7.05 16.34
N MET A 64 -10.18 -7.23 16.59
CA MET A 64 -9.59 -8.56 16.71
C MET A 64 -10.25 -9.33 17.87
N GLY A 65 -10.95 -10.41 17.52
CA GLY A 65 -11.49 -11.37 18.48
C GLY A 65 -10.51 -12.51 18.70
N LYS A 66 -10.36 -12.95 19.95
CA LYS A 66 -9.47 -14.07 20.32
C LYS A 66 -10.00 -15.45 19.84
N GLU A 67 -11.29 -15.54 19.54
CA GLU A 67 -12.01 -16.83 19.45
C GLU A 67 -11.57 -17.73 18.28
N SER A 68 -10.82 -17.21 17.30
CA SER A 68 -10.40 -17.96 16.11
C SER A 68 -8.91 -18.27 16.01
N GLU A 69 -8.07 -17.81 16.96
CA GLU A 69 -6.61 -17.84 16.82
C GLU A 69 -5.93 -18.64 17.93
N GLU A 70 -4.87 -19.39 17.57
CA GLU A 70 -4.07 -20.15 18.54
C GLU A 70 -3.19 -19.26 19.42
N THR A 71 -2.70 -18.15 18.86
CA THR A 71 -1.86 -17.17 19.57
C THR A 71 -2.41 -15.76 19.46
N TRP A 72 -1.89 -14.89 20.32
CA TRP A 72 -2.21 -13.47 20.25
C TRP A 72 -1.69 -12.89 18.92
N VAL A 73 -2.53 -12.10 18.25
CA VAL A 73 -2.17 -11.40 17.01
C VAL A 73 -1.75 -9.98 17.34
N TYR A 74 -0.51 -9.62 17.01
CA TYR A 74 0.00 -8.27 17.20
C TYR A 74 -0.75 -7.23 16.36
N GLY A 75 -1.24 -7.62 15.19
CA GLY A 75 -1.95 -6.74 14.29
C GLY A 75 -2.27 -7.38 12.94
N PHE A 76 -2.98 -6.61 12.11
CA PHE A 76 -3.26 -6.94 10.71
C PHE A 76 -2.60 -5.90 9.82
N GLY A 77 -2.12 -6.32 8.66
CA GLY A 77 -1.38 -5.43 7.78
C GLY A 77 -1.48 -5.83 6.32
N ILE A 78 -0.87 -5.02 5.47
CA ILE A 78 -0.79 -5.27 4.03
C ILE A 78 0.67 -5.22 3.58
N ASP A 79 1.08 -6.24 2.82
CA ASP A 79 2.37 -6.36 2.15
C ASP A 79 2.23 -5.93 0.69
N PHE A 80 2.84 -4.79 0.36
CA PHE A 80 2.85 -4.22 -0.99
C PHE A 80 4.11 -4.58 -1.79
N ARG A 81 5.06 -5.37 -1.25
CA ARG A 81 6.33 -5.64 -1.93
C ARG A 81 6.17 -6.22 -3.34
N ASN A 82 5.18 -7.09 -3.51
CA ASN A 82 4.85 -7.72 -4.79
C ASN A 82 4.11 -6.77 -5.73
N ALA A 83 3.38 -5.79 -5.19
CA ALA A 83 2.67 -4.80 -5.98
C ALA A 83 3.61 -3.77 -6.59
N ASP A 84 4.82 -3.57 -6.06
CA ASP A 84 5.76 -2.59 -6.58
C ASP A 84 6.35 -2.96 -7.95
N SER A 85 6.14 -2.10 -8.95
CA SER A 85 6.56 -2.28 -10.34
C SER A 85 8.04 -2.04 -10.63
N GLY A 86 8.88 -1.82 -9.61
CA GLY A 86 10.34 -1.75 -9.76
C GLY A 86 10.95 -2.91 -10.56
N ASN A 87 10.21 -4.03 -10.69
CA ASN A 87 10.57 -5.25 -11.40
C ASN A 87 9.80 -5.53 -12.73
N ARG A 88 9.22 -4.52 -13.39
CA ARG A 88 8.56 -4.61 -14.72
C ARG A 88 7.23 -5.40 -14.82
N GLN A 89 6.78 -6.03 -13.73
CA GLN A 89 5.46 -6.64 -13.59
C GLN A 89 4.93 -6.37 -12.19
N ASN A 90 3.61 -6.17 -12.05
CA ASN A 90 2.97 -5.96 -10.76
C ASN A 90 2.30 -7.27 -10.33
N GLY A 91 2.64 -7.75 -9.14
CA GLY A 91 1.86 -8.77 -8.44
C GLY A 91 0.71 -8.14 -7.63
N ASN A 92 -0.08 -8.97 -7.00
CA ASN A 92 -1.07 -8.52 -6.02
C ASN A 92 -0.39 -8.22 -4.68
N TYR A 93 -0.84 -7.17 -3.98
CA TYR A 93 -0.54 -7.00 -2.56
C TYR A 93 -1.33 -8.03 -1.74
N ARG A 94 -0.94 -8.23 -0.48
CA ARG A 94 -1.51 -9.29 0.38
C ARG A 94 -1.78 -8.79 1.78
N MET A 95 -2.96 -9.09 2.30
CA MET A 95 -3.26 -8.89 3.71
C MET A 95 -2.66 -10.03 4.52
N TYR A 96 -2.14 -9.69 5.69
CA TYR A 96 -1.57 -10.62 6.63
C TYR A 96 -1.97 -10.26 8.06
N LYS A 97 -1.87 -11.25 8.94
CA LYS A 97 -1.84 -11.06 10.39
C LYS A 97 -0.45 -11.39 10.91
N TRP A 98 0.02 -10.65 11.89
CA TRP A 98 1.30 -10.91 12.55
C TRP A 98 1.05 -11.59 13.90
N CYS A 99 1.43 -12.86 13.97
CA CYS A 99 1.22 -13.71 15.12
C CYS A 99 2.36 -13.56 16.14
N SER A 100 2.00 -13.46 17.41
CA SER A 100 2.93 -13.48 18.53
C SER A 100 3.30 -14.93 18.91
N PRO A 101 4.43 -15.14 19.60
CA PRO A 101 4.81 -16.46 20.08
C PRO A 101 4.03 -16.91 21.32
N VAL A 102 3.13 -16.08 21.86
CA VAL A 102 2.41 -16.33 23.12
C VAL A 102 0.91 -16.43 22.90
N LYS A 103 0.23 -17.22 23.74
CA LYS A 103 -1.18 -17.52 23.57
C LYS A 103 -2.08 -16.30 23.81
N ASN A 104 -1.80 -15.56 24.89
CA ASN A 104 -2.66 -14.46 25.34
C ASN A 104 -1.89 -13.15 25.44
N PHE A 105 -2.61 -12.05 25.31
CA PHE A 105 -2.09 -10.72 25.65
C PHE A 105 -1.63 -10.67 27.11
N GLY A 106 -0.41 -10.19 27.34
CA GLY A 106 0.26 -10.12 28.64
C GLY A 106 0.96 -11.40 29.07
N ASP A 107 0.90 -12.48 28.28
CA ASP A 107 1.71 -13.67 28.53
C ASP A 107 3.18 -13.37 28.24
N THR A 108 4.07 -13.98 29.02
CA THR A 108 5.51 -13.80 28.87
C THR A 108 6.13 -14.83 27.95
N HIS A 109 6.97 -14.39 27.03
CA HIS A 109 7.82 -15.24 26.21
C HIS A 109 9.19 -15.42 26.87
N ILE A 110 9.69 -16.67 26.97
CA ILE A 110 11.01 -16.96 27.54
C ILE A 110 12.01 -17.19 26.40
N LEU A 111 13.03 -16.34 26.33
CA LEU A 111 14.16 -16.49 25.42
C LEU A 111 15.45 -16.54 26.23
N GLU A 112 16.23 -17.62 26.08
CA GLU A 112 17.50 -17.84 26.78
C GLU A 112 17.43 -17.66 28.31
N GLY A 113 16.29 -18.04 28.91
CA GLY A 113 16.07 -17.93 30.36
C GLY A 113 15.64 -16.53 30.83
N THR A 114 15.52 -15.56 29.93
CA THR A 114 14.97 -14.22 30.22
C THR A 114 13.50 -14.16 29.79
N SER A 115 12.66 -13.57 30.64
CA SER A 115 11.23 -13.41 30.42
C SER A 115 10.92 -12.04 29.80
N TYR A 116 10.16 -12.03 28.71
CA TYR A 116 9.78 -10.82 27.95
C TYR A 116 8.27 -10.72 27.78
N ASP A 117 7.69 -9.55 28.04
CA ASP A 117 6.30 -9.24 27.67
C ASP A 117 6.28 -8.55 26.30
N LEU A 118 6.28 -9.37 25.25
CA LEU A 118 6.34 -8.88 23.86
C LEU A 118 5.03 -8.25 23.40
N THR A 119 3.92 -8.58 24.04
CA THR A 119 2.57 -8.12 23.65
C THR A 119 2.25 -6.71 24.13
N ARG A 120 2.93 -6.25 25.19
CA ARG A 120 2.81 -4.88 25.72
C ARG A 120 4.01 -3.99 25.41
N ALA A 121 4.95 -4.49 24.61
CA ALA A 121 6.10 -3.71 24.19
C ALA A 121 5.66 -2.53 23.31
N LYS A 122 6.50 -1.48 23.21
CA LYS A 122 6.21 -0.28 22.41
C LYS A 122 5.98 -0.57 20.92
N LEU A 123 6.54 -1.68 20.44
CA LEU A 123 6.37 -2.22 19.11
C LEU A 123 6.14 -3.73 19.19
N PRO A 124 5.42 -4.31 18.23
CA PRO A 124 5.28 -5.75 18.09
C PRO A 124 6.61 -6.47 18.13
N ASN A 125 6.69 -7.53 18.95
CA ASN A 125 7.84 -8.42 19.03
C ASN A 125 9.17 -7.73 19.40
N LEU A 126 9.10 -6.61 20.12
CA LEU A 126 10.27 -5.89 20.61
C LEU A 126 10.75 -6.49 21.95
N TYR A 127 11.98 -7.00 21.96
CA TYR A 127 12.66 -7.50 23.16
C TYR A 127 13.24 -6.33 23.94
N SER A 128 12.81 -6.17 25.19
CA SER A 128 13.25 -5.09 26.08
C SER A 128 14.73 -5.20 26.42
N GLY A 129 15.44 -4.06 26.41
CA GLY A 129 16.88 -4.02 26.72
C GLY A 129 17.79 -4.31 25.53
N VAL A 130 17.23 -4.51 24.34
CA VAL A 130 17.94 -4.57 23.05
C VAL A 130 17.37 -3.45 22.16
N GLY A 131 18.22 -2.69 21.47
CA GLY A 131 17.78 -1.58 20.62
C GLY A 131 16.98 -2.08 19.40
N ILE A 132 16.16 -1.20 18.81
CA ILE A 132 15.50 -1.49 17.53
C ILE A 132 16.55 -1.75 16.43
N GLY A 133 16.31 -2.76 15.60
CA GLY A 133 17.22 -3.13 14.51
C GLY A 133 18.52 -3.82 14.95
N GLU A 134 18.76 -3.96 16.25
CA GLU A 134 19.83 -4.81 16.78
C GLU A 134 19.48 -6.29 16.64
N ASN A 135 20.51 -7.14 16.66
CA ASN A 135 20.35 -8.57 16.47
C ASN A 135 19.98 -9.25 17.80
N VAL A 136 18.88 -10.00 17.80
CA VAL A 136 18.49 -10.93 18.86
C VAL A 136 18.69 -12.36 18.35
N ALA A 137 19.52 -13.14 19.04
CA ALA A 137 19.82 -14.51 18.63
C ALA A 137 18.73 -15.49 19.09
N ASN A 138 18.66 -16.64 18.41
CA ASN A 138 17.84 -17.80 18.79
C ASN A 138 16.31 -17.54 18.86
N VAL A 139 15.83 -16.46 18.25
CA VAL A 139 14.40 -16.17 18.15
C VAL A 139 13.77 -17.17 17.19
N LYS A 140 12.66 -17.78 17.61
CA LYS A 140 11.86 -18.65 16.74
C LYS A 140 11.01 -17.80 15.80
N LEU A 141 11.44 -17.70 14.55
CA LEU A 141 10.75 -17.05 13.46
C LEU A 141 10.22 -18.16 12.55
N CYS A 142 8.90 -18.23 12.39
CA CYS A 142 8.23 -19.18 11.50
C CYS A 142 8.66 -20.65 11.69
N GLY A 143 8.90 -21.04 12.93
CA GLY A 143 9.31 -22.38 13.33
C GLY A 143 10.82 -22.65 13.27
N THR A 144 11.63 -21.73 12.74
CA THR A 144 13.09 -21.83 12.69
C THR A 144 13.76 -20.85 13.66
N SER A 145 14.84 -21.27 14.32
CA SER A 145 15.63 -20.37 15.17
C SER A 145 16.61 -19.60 14.31
N GLU A 146 16.49 -18.27 14.32
CA GLU A 146 17.27 -17.38 13.45
C GLU A 146 17.74 -16.14 14.21
N ILE A 147 18.60 -15.35 13.56
CA ILE A 147 18.94 -14.01 14.04
C ILE A 147 17.81 -13.07 13.64
N TYR A 148 17.18 -12.48 14.64
CA TYR A 148 16.08 -11.56 14.45
C TYR A 148 16.54 -10.11 14.62
N LYS A 149 16.06 -9.23 13.73
CA LYS A 149 16.22 -7.79 13.88
C LYS A 149 15.13 -7.28 14.81
N ASN A 150 15.51 -6.75 15.96
CA ASN A 150 14.55 -6.43 17.02
C ASN A 150 13.49 -5.41 16.55
N GLY A 151 12.21 -5.72 16.78
CA GLY A 151 11.08 -4.90 16.32
C GLY A 151 10.75 -5.02 14.82
N SER A 152 11.52 -5.77 14.03
CA SER A 152 11.26 -5.98 12.61
C SER A 152 10.11 -6.96 12.35
N ILE A 153 9.37 -6.77 11.27
CA ILE A 153 8.41 -7.77 10.82
C ILE A 153 9.16 -8.96 10.18
N PRO A 154 8.76 -10.22 10.40
CA PRO A 154 9.43 -11.39 9.83
C PRO A 154 9.14 -11.55 8.31
N ALA A 155 9.65 -10.61 7.52
CA ALA A 155 9.38 -10.44 6.09
C ALA A 155 9.93 -11.57 5.19
N SER A 156 10.91 -12.34 5.66
CA SER A 156 11.64 -13.36 4.89
C SER A 156 11.39 -14.81 5.33
N CYS A 157 10.30 -15.06 6.08
CA CYS A 157 10.00 -16.38 6.61
C CYS A 157 9.62 -17.43 5.55
N GLY A 158 10.40 -18.52 5.42
CA GLY A 158 10.06 -19.65 4.54
C GLY A 158 10.08 -19.31 3.04
N SER A 159 9.54 -20.20 2.20
CA SER A 159 9.56 -20.03 0.73
C SER A 159 8.58 -18.96 0.22
N SER A 160 7.56 -18.61 1.00
CA SER A 160 6.49 -17.67 0.62
C SER A 160 6.42 -16.40 1.49
N GLY A 161 7.09 -16.35 2.64
CA GLY A 161 6.93 -15.29 3.64
C GLY A 161 5.82 -15.54 4.67
N TYR A 162 4.96 -16.55 4.46
CA TYR A 162 3.69 -16.71 5.20
C TYR A 162 3.40 -18.17 5.59
N LEU A 163 2.83 -18.37 6.78
CA LEU A 163 2.30 -19.65 7.24
C LEU A 163 0.76 -19.68 7.17
N GLU A 164 0.17 -20.88 7.15
CA GLU A 164 -1.29 -21.06 7.07
C GLU A 164 -2.05 -20.59 8.33
N GLY A 165 -1.36 -20.37 9.45
CA GLY A 165 -1.96 -19.91 10.69
C GLY A 165 -0.95 -19.33 11.68
N CYS A 166 -1.45 -18.93 12.84
CA CYS A 166 -0.63 -18.53 13.97
C CYS A 166 -0.18 -19.75 14.77
N LEU A 167 1.10 -19.81 15.15
CA LEU A 167 1.68 -20.95 15.86
C LEU A 167 2.27 -20.53 17.21
N GLU A 168 2.04 -21.34 18.25
CA GLU A 168 2.64 -21.12 19.58
C GLU A 168 4.17 -21.22 19.55
N ASN A 169 4.84 -20.47 20.44
CA ASN A 169 6.29 -20.43 20.62
C ASN A 169 7.10 -19.96 19.41
N THR A 170 6.47 -19.37 18.40
CA THR A 170 7.13 -18.76 17.26
C THR A 170 6.39 -17.50 16.85
N THR A 171 7.09 -16.48 16.37
CA THR A 171 6.42 -15.38 15.67
C THR A 171 6.42 -15.65 14.18
N ASN A 172 5.32 -15.32 13.50
CA ASN A 172 5.19 -15.53 12.06
C ASN A 172 4.16 -14.59 11.46
N LEU A 173 4.23 -14.45 10.13
CA LEU A 173 3.13 -13.89 9.35
C LEU A 173 2.22 -15.01 8.89
N SER A 174 0.92 -14.74 8.89
CA SER A 174 -0.08 -15.62 8.29
C SER A 174 -0.91 -14.82 7.30
N ALA A 175 -1.05 -15.36 6.09
CA ALA A 175 -1.84 -14.70 5.05
C ALA A 175 -3.33 -14.79 5.39
N VAL A 176 -4.06 -13.70 5.19
CA VAL A 176 -5.53 -13.69 5.32
C VAL A 176 -6.09 -14.11 3.96
N PHE A 177 -6.49 -15.39 3.85
CA PHE A 177 -7.01 -15.96 2.61
C PHE A 177 -8.50 -15.63 2.40
N GLY A 178 -8.90 -15.47 1.13
CA GLY A 178 -10.30 -15.23 0.76
C GLY A 178 -10.64 -13.77 0.41
N GLU A 179 -9.69 -12.85 0.60
CA GLU A 179 -9.77 -11.49 0.10
C GLU A 179 -8.88 -11.39 -1.13
N ASP A 180 -9.49 -11.44 -2.31
CA ASP A 180 -8.75 -11.28 -3.57
C ASP A 180 -8.41 -9.81 -3.74
N LEU A 181 -7.33 -9.39 -3.09
CA LEU A 181 -6.75 -8.05 -3.16
C LEU A 181 -6.10 -7.85 -4.53
N SER A 182 -6.95 -7.82 -5.55
CA SER A 182 -6.56 -7.69 -6.94
C SER A 182 -7.01 -6.33 -7.44
N LEU A 183 -6.07 -5.60 -8.02
CA LEU A 183 -6.41 -4.37 -8.73
C LEU A 183 -7.18 -4.72 -10.01
N LEU A 184 -8.19 -3.93 -10.32
CA LEU A 184 -8.99 -4.00 -11.54
C LEU A 184 -8.07 -3.84 -12.74
N ASN A 185 -8.20 -4.78 -13.69
CA ASN A 185 -7.35 -4.89 -14.87
C ASN A 185 -5.87 -4.74 -14.52
N ARG A 186 -5.30 -5.70 -13.76
CA ARG A 186 -3.85 -5.85 -13.47
C ARG A 186 -3.03 -4.68 -13.99
N PHE A 187 -2.83 -3.67 -13.13
CA PHE A 187 -2.09 -2.43 -13.40
C PHE A 187 -0.59 -2.75 -13.57
N ASP A 188 -0.28 -3.59 -14.55
CA ASP A 188 1.06 -4.09 -14.85
C ASP A 188 1.94 -2.91 -15.26
N GLY A 189 3.04 -2.76 -14.53
CA GLY A 189 3.99 -1.66 -14.62
C GLY A 189 3.58 -0.34 -13.94
N GLN A 190 2.42 -0.28 -13.26
CA GLN A 190 1.81 1.01 -12.89
C GLN A 190 1.82 1.35 -11.41
N VAL A 191 1.88 0.38 -10.49
CA VAL A 191 2.01 0.68 -9.04
C VAL A 191 3.48 0.86 -8.68
N VAL A 192 3.82 1.94 -7.96
CA VAL A 192 5.18 2.20 -7.47
C VAL A 192 5.12 2.56 -6.00
N LEU A 193 5.99 1.95 -5.20
CA LEU A 193 6.23 2.38 -3.83
C LEU A 193 7.29 3.47 -3.82
N LEU A 194 6.93 4.66 -3.35
CA LEU A 194 7.84 5.79 -3.37
C LEU A 194 8.93 5.61 -2.31
N ASN A 195 10.18 5.87 -2.71
CA ASN A 195 11.32 5.83 -1.80
C ASN A 195 11.84 7.24 -1.51
N LEU A 196 11.37 7.85 -0.42
CA LEU A 196 11.77 9.21 -0.04
C LEU A 196 13.23 9.29 0.45
N LYS A 197 13.76 8.22 1.04
CA LYS A 197 15.13 8.19 1.59
C LYS A 197 16.19 7.76 0.58
N GLU A 198 15.78 7.43 -0.65
CA GLU A 198 16.65 6.96 -1.75
C GLU A 198 17.57 5.77 -1.37
N ASP A 199 17.15 4.96 -0.39
CA ASP A 199 17.84 3.73 -0.02
C ASP A 199 17.36 2.54 -0.88
N ASN A 200 17.73 1.30 -0.53
CA ASN A 200 17.19 0.10 -1.19
C ASN A 200 16.03 -0.53 -0.40
N ASN A 201 15.43 0.23 0.53
CA ASN A 201 14.45 -0.27 1.49
C ASN A 201 13.18 0.60 1.57
N PRO A 202 12.46 0.81 0.46
CA PRO A 202 11.26 1.64 0.46
C PRO A 202 10.21 1.10 1.46
N PRO A 203 9.38 1.98 2.06
CA PRO A 203 8.18 1.58 2.79
C PRO A 203 7.38 0.57 1.97
N SER A 204 7.15 -0.61 2.53
CA SER A 204 6.54 -1.73 1.77
C SER A 204 5.48 -2.49 2.54
N PHE A 205 5.46 -2.38 3.87
CA PHE A 205 4.39 -2.93 4.69
C PHE A 205 3.78 -1.83 5.54
N VAL A 206 2.48 -1.96 5.76
CA VAL A 206 1.79 -1.32 6.88
C VAL A 206 1.23 -2.41 7.78
N LEU A 207 1.35 -2.21 9.09
CA LEU A 207 0.71 -2.99 10.13
C LEU A 207 -0.15 -2.06 10.97
N PHE A 208 -1.39 -2.45 11.22
CA PHE A 208 -2.24 -1.86 12.23
C PHE A 208 -2.18 -2.72 13.47
N GLU A 209 -1.68 -2.15 14.56
CA GLU A 209 -1.56 -2.82 15.84
C GLU A 209 -2.95 -3.17 16.39
N SER A 210 -3.11 -4.40 16.88
CA SER A 210 -4.30 -4.86 17.56
C SER A 210 -4.57 -3.99 18.79
N LEU A 211 -5.85 -3.79 19.13
CA LEU A 211 -6.32 -2.93 20.24
C LEU A 211 -6.20 -1.43 20.01
N THR A 212 -5.06 -0.92 19.51
CA THR A 212 -4.84 0.53 19.36
C THR A 212 -5.20 1.04 17.97
N GLY A 213 -5.14 0.18 16.94
CA GLY A 213 -5.29 0.57 15.54
C GLY A 213 -4.14 1.44 15.03
N LYS A 214 -3.05 1.56 15.80
CA LYS A 214 -1.88 2.37 15.45
C LYS A 214 -1.20 1.81 14.21
N ALA A 215 -0.92 2.66 13.24
CA ALA A 215 -0.18 2.25 12.04
C ALA A 215 1.34 2.22 12.30
N ILE A 216 1.98 1.14 11.87
CA ILE A 216 3.42 0.94 11.92
C ILE A 216 3.88 0.55 10.51
N ILE A 217 4.91 1.24 10.01
CA ILE A 217 5.37 1.09 8.64
C ILE A 217 6.71 0.36 8.67
N TYR A 218 6.88 -0.60 7.76
CA TYR A 218 8.11 -1.37 7.62
C TYR A 218 8.66 -1.25 6.21
N GLY A 219 9.99 -1.27 6.10
CA GLY A 219 10.70 -1.36 4.84
C GLY A 219 10.53 -2.72 4.17
N ARG A 220 10.99 -2.82 2.92
CA ARG A 220 10.99 -4.06 2.12
C ARG A 220 11.68 -5.25 2.80
N ASP A 221 12.74 -5.00 3.56
CA ASP A 221 13.48 -6.01 4.32
C ASP A 221 12.81 -6.39 5.66
N GLY A 222 11.73 -5.69 6.02
CA GLY A 222 10.99 -5.88 7.25
C GLY A 222 11.47 -5.04 8.43
N GLN A 223 12.49 -4.19 8.29
CA GLN A 223 12.87 -3.26 9.35
C GLN A 223 11.78 -2.22 9.60
N VAL A 224 11.52 -1.94 10.88
CA VAL A 224 10.57 -0.89 11.26
C VAL A 224 11.11 0.47 10.85
N LEU A 225 10.24 1.32 10.31
CA LEU A 225 10.55 2.70 9.94
C LEU A 225 9.96 3.66 10.96
N ASN A 226 10.57 4.84 11.11
CA ASN A 226 10.05 5.98 11.89
C ASN A 226 10.13 5.83 13.42
N TYR A 227 11.00 4.96 13.93
CA TYR A 227 11.25 4.82 15.36
C TYR A 227 12.75 4.92 15.66
N ASP A 228 13.08 5.58 16.76
CA ASP A 228 14.43 5.64 17.32
C ASP A 228 14.79 4.30 17.98
N GLU A 229 16.06 4.10 18.32
CA GLU A 229 16.57 2.84 18.89
C GLU A 229 15.82 2.39 20.17
N ASP A 230 15.23 3.32 20.92
CA ASP A 230 14.48 3.08 22.15
C ASP A 230 12.98 2.80 21.95
N GLY A 231 12.52 2.78 20.68
CA GLY A 231 11.12 2.61 20.29
C GLY A 231 10.24 3.84 20.43
N THR A 232 10.82 5.02 20.59
CA THR A 232 10.10 6.29 20.50
C THR A 232 9.86 6.64 19.02
N PHE A 233 8.68 7.14 18.70
CA PHE A 233 8.32 7.54 17.32
C PHE A 233 9.00 8.86 16.96
N ASN A 234 9.67 8.90 15.81
CA ASN A 234 10.30 10.12 15.30
C ASN A 234 9.25 10.98 14.58
N ALA A 235 8.70 11.96 15.30
CA ALA A 235 7.64 12.83 14.78
C ALA A 235 8.12 13.89 13.77
N ASP A 236 9.41 14.23 13.79
CA ASP A 236 9.98 15.32 13.00
C ASP A 236 10.49 14.85 11.62
N ASP A 237 10.90 13.58 11.51
CA ASP A 237 11.39 12.98 10.25
C ASP A 237 10.85 11.54 10.06
N PHE A 238 9.55 11.44 9.81
CA PHE A 238 8.92 10.18 9.43
C PHE A 238 8.68 10.08 7.93
N VAL A 239 8.59 8.83 7.47
CA VAL A 239 8.32 8.43 6.09
C VAL A 239 6.95 7.74 6.04
N PRO A 240 5.96 8.30 5.33
CA PRO A 240 4.68 7.62 5.07
C PRO A 240 4.85 6.48 4.07
N LEU A 241 3.87 5.57 4.03
CA LEU A 241 3.78 4.57 2.97
C LEU A 241 3.04 5.22 1.80
N ASP A 242 3.78 5.58 0.76
CA ASP A 242 3.27 6.22 -0.44
C ASP A 242 3.16 5.21 -1.58
N ILE A 243 1.92 4.96 -2.01
CA ILE A 243 1.58 4.07 -3.10
C ILE A 243 1.15 4.92 -4.29
N ILE A 244 1.96 4.93 -5.34
CA ILE A 244 1.69 5.68 -6.56
C ILE A 244 1.05 4.75 -7.59
N LEU A 245 -0.10 5.14 -8.14
CA LEU A 245 -0.76 4.49 -9.27
C LEU A 245 -0.55 5.35 -10.52
N ARG A 246 0.36 4.92 -11.40
CA ARG A 246 0.62 5.58 -12.68
C ARG A 246 -0.53 5.35 -13.64
N ARG A 247 -0.90 6.38 -14.40
CA ARG A 247 -1.83 6.26 -15.53
C ARG A 247 -1.05 5.93 -16.80
N LYS A 248 -1.65 5.15 -17.71
CA LYS A 248 -1.01 4.74 -18.98
C LYS A 248 -0.93 5.92 -19.95
N SER A 249 -1.95 6.77 -19.95
CA SER A 249 -1.99 8.02 -20.68
C SER A 249 -2.03 9.23 -19.72
N GLY A 250 -1.28 10.27 -20.07
CA GLY A 250 -1.24 11.54 -19.33
C GLY A 250 -0.10 11.65 -18.30
N ASP A 251 0.13 12.90 -17.87
CA ASP A 251 1.18 13.25 -16.89
C ASP A 251 0.66 13.26 -15.45
N THR A 252 -0.54 12.69 -15.23
CA THR A 252 -1.18 12.63 -13.91
C THR A 252 -1.04 11.25 -13.29
N PHE A 253 -0.94 11.19 -11.98
CA PHE A 253 -0.90 9.93 -11.21
C PHE A 253 -1.63 10.09 -9.89
N ASP A 254 -2.14 8.99 -9.37
CA ASP A 254 -2.76 8.94 -8.06
C ASP A 254 -1.70 8.57 -7.02
N MET A 255 -1.70 9.23 -5.87
CA MET A 255 -0.89 8.85 -4.72
C MET A 255 -1.79 8.61 -3.52
N ILE A 256 -1.59 7.45 -2.89
CA ILE A 256 -2.23 7.07 -1.63
C ILE A 256 -1.14 7.05 -0.58
N SER A 257 -1.26 7.91 0.42
CA SER A 257 -0.32 8.02 1.53
C SER A 257 -0.95 7.47 2.80
N VAL A 258 -0.31 6.48 3.42
CA VAL A 258 -0.68 6.02 4.77
C VAL A 258 0.29 6.61 5.78
N TYR A 259 -0.23 7.42 6.69
CA TYR A 259 0.57 8.07 7.72
C TYR A 259 0.82 7.13 8.91
N PRO A 260 2.07 7.03 9.40
CA PRO A 260 2.37 6.23 10.57
C PRO A 260 1.68 6.80 11.80
N LEU A 261 1.52 5.96 12.82
CA LEU A 261 0.86 6.27 14.10
C LEU A 261 -0.66 6.47 13.97
N SER A 262 -1.14 7.44 13.18
CA SER A 262 -2.58 7.67 12.98
C SER A 262 -3.22 6.59 12.12
N GLY A 263 -2.50 6.07 11.12
CA GLY A 263 -3.09 5.23 10.07
C GLY A 263 -3.99 5.98 9.11
N GLU A 264 -3.92 7.32 9.12
CA GLU A 264 -4.71 8.17 8.23
C GLU A 264 -4.30 7.93 6.77
N ILE A 265 -5.30 7.85 5.89
CA ILE A 265 -5.11 7.61 4.46
C ILE A 265 -5.48 8.87 3.70
N ILE A 266 -4.49 9.46 3.02
CA ILE A 266 -4.69 10.61 2.15
C ILE A 266 -4.57 10.15 0.70
N HIS A 267 -5.53 10.53 -0.14
CA HIS A 267 -5.50 10.28 -1.58
C HIS A 267 -5.52 11.59 -2.33
N HIS A 268 -4.56 11.79 -3.22
CA HIS A 268 -4.49 12.96 -4.07
C HIS A 268 -4.07 12.59 -5.50
N VAL A 269 -4.61 13.33 -6.47
CA VAL A 269 -4.28 13.18 -7.89
C VAL A 269 -3.30 14.28 -8.27
N TYR A 270 -2.06 13.89 -8.52
CA TYR A 270 -1.00 14.79 -8.94
C TYR A 270 -0.97 14.95 -10.45
N GLY A 271 -0.57 16.13 -10.90
CA GLY A 271 -0.32 16.43 -12.31
C GLY A 271 0.65 17.60 -12.50
N PRO A 272 0.75 18.13 -13.74
CA PRO A 272 1.71 19.19 -14.06
C PRO A 272 1.55 20.49 -13.25
N LYS A 273 0.36 20.73 -12.68
CA LYS A 273 0.08 21.93 -11.87
C LYS A 273 0.68 21.86 -10.47
N ASP A 274 0.97 20.65 -10.00
CA ASP A 274 1.46 20.39 -8.64
C ASP A 274 3.00 20.31 -8.60
N ILE A 275 3.64 20.46 -9.77
CA ILE A 275 5.10 20.54 -9.90
C ILE A 275 5.57 21.87 -9.32
N LYS A 276 6.53 21.82 -8.40
CA LYS A 276 7.16 23.01 -7.83
C LYS A 276 8.21 23.58 -8.78
N GLU A 277 7.99 24.82 -9.22
CA GLU A 277 8.95 25.56 -10.07
C GLU A 277 10.27 25.89 -9.35
N ASN A 278 10.22 26.09 -8.03
CA ASN A 278 11.38 26.37 -7.17
C ASN A 278 11.61 25.22 -6.17
N PRO A 279 12.48 24.23 -6.48
CA PRO A 279 12.71 23.06 -5.63
C PRO A 279 13.28 23.38 -4.24
N SER A 280 13.91 24.53 -4.06
CA SER A 280 14.55 24.97 -2.81
C SER A 280 13.57 25.48 -1.75
N GLU A 281 12.31 25.74 -2.10
CA GLU A 281 11.29 26.25 -1.16
C GLU A 281 10.61 25.14 -0.34
N CYS A 282 11.02 23.89 -0.52
CA CYS A 282 10.33 22.74 0.01
C CYS A 282 11.34 21.68 0.45
N GLU A 283 11.86 21.83 1.66
CA GLU A 283 12.78 20.88 2.29
C GLU A 283 12.01 19.95 3.22
N GLY A 284 12.35 18.65 3.20
CA GLY A 284 11.75 17.62 4.05
C GLY A 284 10.80 16.66 3.34
N ASN A 285 10.76 15.42 3.86
CA ASN A 285 9.97 14.30 3.31
C ASN A 285 8.44 14.53 3.38
N LEU A 286 8.01 15.43 4.28
CA LEU A 286 6.62 15.75 4.55
C LEU A 286 6.09 16.94 3.75
N SER A 287 6.98 17.76 3.18
CA SER A 287 6.60 18.94 2.41
C SER A 287 6.60 18.68 0.91
N CYS A 288 7.56 17.91 0.41
CA CYS A 288 7.68 17.58 -1.00
C CYS A 288 8.20 16.16 -1.24
N PHE A 289 8.02 15.69 -2.46
CA PHE A 289 8.60 14.45 -2.93
C PHE A 289 9.02 14.53 -4.40
N THR A 290 9.94 13.67 -4.79
CA THR A 290 10.43 13.58 -6.17
C THR A 290 9.87 12.32 -6.83
N PHE A 291 9.27 12.47 -8.00
CA PHE A 291 8.79 11.34 -8.79
C PHE A 291 8.99 11.59 -10.28
N SER A 292 9.55 10.60 -10.98
CA SER A 292 9.83 10.67 -12.42
C SER A 292 10.65 11.91 -12.84
N GLY A 293 11.58 12.36 -11.98
CA GLY A 293 12.46 13.50 -12.22
C GLY A 293 11.86 14.88 -11.88
N ASN A 294 10.58 14.95 -11.52
CA ASN A 294 9.92 16.20 -11.11
C ASN A 294 9.71 16.21 -9.58
N LYS A 295 9.75 17.40 -8.99
CA LYS A 295 9.46 17.62 -7.56
C LYS A 295 8.03 18.16 -7.40
N TYR A 296 7.25 17.52 -6.55
CA TYR A 296 5.86 17.84 -6.27
C TYR A 296 5.69 18.31 -4.82
N GLU A 297 4.78 19.25 -4.59
CA GLU A 297 4.32 19.61 -3.25
C GLU A 297 3.44 18.52 -2.69
N ARG A 298 3.75 18.02 -1.48
CA ARG A 298 2.93 16.97 -0.86
C ARG A 298 1.61 17.58 -0.39
N TYR A 299 0.51 17.06 -0.89
CA TYR A 299 -0.81 17.23 -0.30
C TYR A 299 -0.91 16.38 0.98
N GLY A 300 -0.93 17.05 2.14
CA GLY A 300 -0.85 16.42 3.45
C GLY A 300 -2.17 16.39 4.23
N ILE A 301 -2.10 15.91 5.48
CA ILE A 301 -3.25 15.89 6.41
C ILE A 301 -3.82 17.30 6.62
N ASP A 302 -2.95 18.31 6.75
CA ASP A 302 -3.38 19.69 6.99
C ASP A 302 -4.17 20.25 5.80
N ASP A 303 -3.83 19.86 4.58
CA ASP A 303 -4.53 20.31 3.36
C ASP A 303 -5.87 19.59 3.21
N GLU A 304 -5.92 18.30 3.54
CA GLU A 304 -7.15 17.54 3.62
C GLU A 304 -8.13 18.13 4.65
N ILE A 305 -7.66 18.54 5.82
CA ILE A 305 -8.51 19.21 6.82
C ILE A 305 -9.05 20.54 6.30
N LYS A 306 -8.24 21.32 5.56
CA LYS A 306 -8.68 22.60 4.99
C LYS A 306 -9.72 22.39 3.89
N SER A 307 -9.56 21.36 3.06
CA SER A 307 -10.46 21.09 1.93
C SER A 307 -11.90 20.79 2.39
N TYR A 308 -12.10 20.20 3.58
CA TYR A 308 -13.44 20.00 4.16
C TYR A 308 -14.09 21.26 4.73
N ARG A 309 -13.31 22.34 4.93
CA ARG A 309 -13.79 23.59 5.56
C ARG A 309 -14.22 24.64 4.54
N ASP A 310 -13.79 24.50 3.29
CA ASP A 310 -14.15 25.37 2.16
C ASP A 310 -15.31 24.78 1.33
#